data_AF-A0A353A2R3-F1
#
_entry.id   AF-A0A353A2R3-F1
#
_cell.length_a   1.000
_cell.length_b   1.000
_cell.length_c   1.000
_cell.angle_alpha   90.00
_cell.angle_beta   90.00
_cell.angle_gamma   90.00
#
_symmetry.space_group_name_H-M   'P 1'
#
loop_
_entity.id
_entity.type
_entity.pdbx_description
1 polymer ?
#
loop_
_entity_poly.entity_id
_entity_poly.type
_entity_poly.pdbx_seq_one_letter_code
_entity_poly.pdbx_strand_id
1 'polypeptide(L)'
;MKSQVEGQETGMGQGHFSHGQFPSMQGEIADDSLRALASRVAAYARKTPQEIVSVHMDNNCYFLGDTLWYKAYVLRDGKMTPSDISGVLYAELINQDGYMVERQTILPIAVILTCC
;
A
#
# COMPACT_ATOMS: atom_id res chain seq x y z
N MET A 1 -38.90 -65.32 -34.97
CA MET A 1 -38.63 -64.76 -36.31
C MET A 1 -38.18 -63.31 -36.13
N LYS A 2 -37.15 -62.94 -36.89
CA LYS A 2 -36.45 -61.64 -37.06
C LYS A 2 -37.42 -60.44 -37.22
N SER A 3 -37.12 -59.14 -37.15
CA SER A 3 -36.03 -58.20 -36.78
C SER A 3 -36.36 -56.87 -37.52
N GLN A 4 -35.79 -55.74 -37.08
CA GLN A 4 -35.75 -54.38 -37.68
C GLN A 4 -37.00 -53.50 -37.42
N VAL A 5 -36.93 -52.35 -36.72
CA VAL A 5 -36.05 -51.16 -36.74
C VAL A 5 -36.19 -50.35 -38.02
N GLU A 6 -36.96 -49.26 -37.95
CA GLU A 6 -36.80 -48.08 -38.80
C GLU A 6 -37.31 -46.85 -38.02
N GLY A 7 -36.37 -46.14 -37.39
CA GLY A 7 -36.59 -44.81 -36.84
C GLY A 7 -36.33 -43.80 -37.95
N GLN A 8 -37.37 -43.11 -38.40
CA GLN A 8 -37.29 -42.12 -39.45
C GLN A 8 -37.54 -40.74 -38.82
N GLU A 9 -36.46 -40.00 -38.61
CA GLU A 9 -36.49 -38.59 -38.22
C GLU A 9 -36.99 -37.78 -39.41
N THR A 10 -38.17 -37.16 -39.27
CA THR A 10 -38.65 -36.10 -40.17
C THR A 10 -38.81 -34.82 -39.37
N GLY A 11 -37.90 -33.89 -39.63
CA GLY A 11 -37.78 -32.63 -38.92
C GLY A 11 -38.92 -31.66 -39.20
N MET A 12 -39.09 -30.72 -38.27
CA MET A 12 -39.68 -29.42 -38.53
C MET A 12 -39.01 -28.36 -37.65
N GLY A 13 -38.53 -27.30 -38.30
CA GLY A 13 -38.51 -25.95 -37.73
C GLY A 13 -37.36 -25.61 -36.80
N GLN A 14 -36.20 -25.31 -37.39
CA GLN A 14 -35.13 -24.55 -36.74
C GLN A 14 -35.64 -23.16 -36.30
N GLY A 15 -36.01 -23.03 -35.03
CA GLY A 15 -36.00 -21.73 -34.36
C GLY A 15 -34.55 -21.40 -34.02
N HIS A 16 -33.85 -20.71 -34.94
CA HIS A 16 -32.59 -20.04 -34.60
C HIS A 16 -32.88 -18.95 -33.58
N PHE A 17 -32.87 -19.29 -32.29
CA PHE A 17 -32.64 -18.32 -31.23
C PHE A 17 -31.20 -17.87 -31.41
N SER A 18 -31.02 -16.73 -32.07
CA SER A 18 -29.75 -16.02 -32.09
C SER A 18 -29.38 -15.74 -30.63
N HIS A 19 -28.51 -16.60 -30.08
CA HIS A 19 -27.81 -16.33 -28.84
C HIS A 19 -27.19 -14.95 -29.02
N GLY A 20 -27.68 -13.99 -28.24
CA GLY A 20 -27.25 -12.59 -28.31
C GLY A 20 -25.77 -12.53 -27.99
N GLN A 21 -24.93 -12.69 -29.01
CA GLN A 21 -23.52 -12.36 -28.96
C GLN A 21 -23.48 -10.84 -28.89
N PHE A 22 -23.54 -10.29 -27.67
CA PHE A 22 -23.15 -8.91 -27.47
C PHE A 22 -21.75 -8.77 -28.05
N PRO A 23 -21.53 -7.89 -29.05
CA PRO A 23 -20.21 -7.71 -29.60
C PRO A 23 -19.31 -7.28 -28.44
N SER A 24 -18.24 -8.04 -28.20
CA SER A 24 -17.17 -7.58 -27.33
C SER A 24 -16.62 -6.31 -27.96
N MET A 25 -16.97 -5.14 -27.42
CA MET A 25 -16.22 -3.93 -27.70
C MET A 25 -14.83 -4.11 -27.09
N GLN A 26 -13.94 -4.78 -27.83
CA GLN A 26 -12.51 -4.61 -27.62
C GLN A 26 -12.18 -3.18 -28.04
N GLY A 27 -12.20 -2.26 -27.07
CA GLY A 27 -11.58 -0.95 -27.23
C GLY A 27 -10.08 -1.12 -27.34
N GLU A 28 -9.57 -1.36 -28.55
CA GLU A 28 -8.16 -1.64 -28.87
C GLU A 28 -7.19 -0.46 -28.69
N ILE A 29 -7.49 0.53 -27.84
CA ILE A 29 -6.59 1.67 -27.59
C ILE A 29 -6.24 1.85 -26.09
N ALA A 30 -6.81 1.06 -25.17
CA ALA A 30 -6.62 1.33 -23.73
C ALA A 30 -5.59 0.43 -23.03
N ASP A 31 -5.33 -0.80 -23.47
CA ASP A 31 -4.59 -1.77 -22.64
C ASP A 31 -3.07 -1.57 -22.63
N ASP A 32 -2.44 -1.35 -23.80
CA ASP A 32 -0.99 -1.16 -23.86
C ASP A 32 -0.56 0.17 -23.26
N SER A 33 -1.32 1.23 -23.49
CA SER A 33 -1.09 2.55 -22.88
C SER A 33 -1.31 2.52 -21.36
N LEU A 34 -2.35 1.80 -20.88
CA LEU A 34 -2.60 1.61 -19.46
C LEU A 34 -1.52 0.75 -18.80
N ARG A 35 -1.07 -0.34 -19.45
CA ARG A 35 0.05 -1.17 -19.00
C ARG A 35 1.34 -0.36 -18.93
N ALA A 36 1.61 0.45 -19.95
CA ALA A 36 2.77 1.34 -19.96
C ALA A 36 2.71 2.34 -18.79
N LEU A 37 1.55 2.95 -18.54
CA LEU A 37 1.36 3.84 -17.38
C LEU A 37 1.54 3.09 -16.06
N ALA A 38 0.92 1.93 -15.88
CA ALA A 38 1.04 1.11 -14.68
C ALA A 38 2.50 0.71 -14.41
N SER A 39 3.25 0.36 -15.45
CA SER A 39 4.67 0.04 -15.33
C SER A 39 5.50 1.23 -14.83
N ARG A 40 5.18 2.45 -15.28
CA ARG A 40 5.84 3.70 -14.86
C ARG A 40 5.51 4.05 -13.43
N VAL A 41 4.24 3.90 -13.03
CA VAL A 41 3.81 4.11 -11.63
C VAL A 41 4.50 3.10 -10.70
N ALA A 42 4.55 1.83 -11.07
CA ALA A 42 5.25 0.81 -10.30
C ALA A 42 6.77 1.07 -10.22
N ALA A 43 7.38 1.53 -11.31
CA ALA A 43 8.80 1.91 -11.33
C ALA A 43 9.06 3.13 -10.43
N TYR A 44 8.17 4.12 -10.43
CA TYR A 44 8.24 5.27 -9.54
C TYR A 44 8.11 4.86 -8.07
N ALA A 45 7.11 4.05 -7.72
CA ALA A 45 6.92 3.55 -6.36
C ALA A 45 8.13 2.77 -5.84
N ARG A 46 8.80 2.00 -6.71
CA ARG A 46 10.05 1.29 -6.35
C ARG A 46 11.24 2.23 -6.15
N LYS A 47 11.30 3.33 -6.92
CA LYS A 47 12.39 4.32 -6.84
C LYS A 47 12.23 5.30 -5.68
N THR A 48 11.00 5.51 -5.24
CA THR A 48 10.67 6.46 -4.15
C THR A 48 10.07 5.69 -2.97
N PRO A 49 10.90 5.01 -2.17
CA PRO A 49 10.41 4.30 -0.99
C PRO A 49 9.75 5.29 -0.03
N GLN A 50 8.54 4.97 0.40
CA GLN A 50 7.84 5.73 1.42
C GLN A 50 8.26 5.23 2.80
N GLU A 51 8.45 6.17 3.72
CA GLU A 51 8.81 5.90 5.11
C GLU A 51 7.81 6.60 6.04
N ILE A 52 7.56 5.97 7.19
CA ILE A 52 6.68 6.49 8.23
C ILE A 52 7.51 6.64 9.50
N VAL A 53 7.49 7.83 10.09
CA VAL A 53 8.12 8.08 11.39
C VAL A 53 7.09 7.87 12.49
N SER A 54 7.43 7.05 13.48
CA SER A 54 6.59 6.79 14.65
C SER A 54 7.38 7.06 15.93
N VAL A 55 6.76 7.80 16.84
CA VAL A 55 7.32 8.10 18.16
C VAL A 55 6.43 7.46 19.21
N HIS A 56 7.05 6.72 20.13
CA HIS A 56 6.39 6.12 21.27
C HIS A 56 6.97 6.72 22.54
N MET A 57 6.14 7.44 23.29
CA MET A 57 6.48 8.00 24.59
C MET A 57 6.05 7.03 25.68
N ASP A 58 6.75 6.99 26.81
CA ASP A 58 6.37 6.13 27.93
C ASP A 58 5.13 6.63 28.68
N ASN A 59 4.85 7.94 28.59
CA ASN A 59 3.70 8.57 29.23
C ASN A 59 3.06 9.65 28.34
N ASN A 60 1.79 9.96 28.63
CA ASN A 60 1.02 10.97 27.90
C ASN A 60 1.21 12.39 28.48
N CYS A 61 1.69 12.50 29.72
CA CYS A 61 1.89 13.78 30.40
C CYS A 61 3.09 13.72 31.34
N TYR A 62 3.84 14.82 31.37
CA TYR A 62 5.01 15.03 32.22
C TYR A 62 4.85 16.35 32.95
N PHE A 63 5.27 16.40 34.20
CA PHE A 63 5.33 17.62 35.00
C PHE A 63 6.69 18.29 34.85
N LEU A 64 6.78 19.53 35.35
CA LEU A 64 8.04 20.25 35.39
C LEU A 64 9.06 19.49 36.26
N GLY A 65 10.24 19.24 35.69
CA GLY A 65 11.31 18.47 36.34
C GLY A 65 11.26 16.96 36.06
N ASP A 66 10.23 16.46 35.38
CA ASP A 66 10.23 15.08 34.91
C ASP A 66 11.17 14.88 33.71
N THR A 67 11.72 13.67 33.61
CA THR A 67 12.51 13.23 32.46
C THR A 67 11.58 12.65 31.41
N LEU A 68 11.63 13.17 30.18
CA LEU A 68 10.83 12.68 29.06
C LEU A 68 11.54 11.49 28.41
N TRP A 69 10.83 10.37 28.23
CA TRP A 69 11.36 9.16 27.60
C TRP A 69 10.58 8.83 26.35
N TYR A 70 11.31 8.58 25.26
CA TYR A 70 10.69 8.18 24.00
C TYR A 70 11.57 7.24 23.18
N LYS A 71 10.92 6.50 22.31
CA LYS A 71 11.53 5.69 21.25
C LYS A 71 11.02 6.20 19.92
N ALA A 72 11.94 6.41 18.99
CA ALA A 72 11.59 6.82 17.64
C ALA A 72 11.99 5.73 16.65
N TYR A 73 11.10 5.47 15.69
CA TYR A 73 11.27 4.46 14.67
C TYR A 73 11.01 5.07 13.30
N VAL A 74 11.86 4.73 12.33
CA VAL A 74 11.57 4.96 10.92
C VAL A 74 11.18 3.62 10.31
N LEU A 75 9.96 3.52 9.78
CA LEU A 75 9.41 2.30 9.24
C LEU A 75 9.24 2.40 7.74
N ARG A 76 9.45 1.28 7.04
CA ARG A 76 9.16 1.18 5.61
C ARG A 76 7.67 0.95 5.36
N ASP A 77 7.10 1.74 4.46
CA ASP A 77 5.69 1.63 4.09
C ASP A 77 5.36 0.24 3.53
N GLY A 78 4.21 -0.31 3.93
CA GLY A 78 3.71 -1.63 3.55
C GLY A 78 4.28 -2.84 4.31
N LYS A 79 5.49 -2.76 4.89
CA LYS A 79 6.09 -3.89 5.64
C LYS A 79 6.21 -3.66 7.14
N MET A 80 6.05 -2.44 7.62
CA MET A 80 6.18 -2.08 9.04
C MET A 80 7.53 -2.52 9.64
N THR A 81 8.55 -2.71 8.79
CA THR A 81 9.91 -3.06 9.18
C THR A 81 10.73 -1.80 9.35
N PRO A 82 11.74 -1.79 10.25
CA PRO A 82 12.66 -0.67 10.33
C PRO A 82 13.24 -0.33 8.95
N SER A 83 13.28 0.95 8.62
CA SER A 83 13.81 1.38 7.34
C SER A 83 15.33 1.27 7.31
N ASP A 84 15.84 0.81 6.18
CA ASP A 84 17.26 0.67 5.85
C ASP A 84 17.80 1.85 5.01
N ILE A 85 16.94 2.82 4.69
CA ILE A 85 17.25 3.91 3.74
C ILE A 85 17.64 5.19 4.49
N SER A 86 16.76 5.70 5.36
CA SER A 86 17.05 6.89 6.16
C SER A 86 18.08 6.60 7.25
N GLY A 87 19.14 7.41 7.32
CA GLY A 87 20.26 7.21 8.26
C GLY A 87 20.18 8.02 9.56
N VAL A 88 19.41 9.11 9.58
CA VAL A 88 19.32 10.04 10.73
C VAL A 88 17.90 10.59 10.83
N LEU A 89 17.39 10.67 12.06
CA LEU A 89 16.15 11.34 12.42
C LEU A 89 16.47 12.54 13.32
N TYR A 90 15.86 13.69 13.06
CA TYR A 90 15.95 14.85 13.93
C TYR A 90 14.66 14.98 14.75
N ALA A 91 14.76 15.00 16.07
CA ALA A 91 13.62 15.31 16.94
C ALA A 91 13.85 16.65 17.63
N GLU A 92 12.79 17.45 17.70
CA GLU A 92 12.79 18.74 18.36
C GLU A 92 11.73 18.76 19.44
N LEU A 93 12.13 19.10 20.66
CA LEU A 93 11.23 19.37 21.75
C LEU A 93 10.82 20.84 21.68
N ILE A 94 9.55 21.08 21.41
CA ILE A 94 8.98 22.42 21.31
C ILE A 94 8.13 22.68 22.54
N ASN A 95 8.29 23.86 23.16
CA ASN A 95 7.48 24.26 24.30
C ASN A 95 6.09 24.76 23.87
N GLN A 96 5.25 25.08 24.85
CA GLN A 96 3.88 25.56 24.60
C GLN A 96 3.84 26.92 23.87
N ASP A 97 4.88 27.73 24.04
CA ASP A 97 5.03 29.03 23.37
C ASP A 97 5.59 28.90 21.94
N GLY A 98 5.93 27.69 21.49
CA GLY A 98 6.48 27.42 20.16
C GLY A 98 8.01 27.57 20.05
N TYR A 99 8.72 27.79 21.15
CA TYR A 99 10.18 27.83 21.18
C TYR A 99 10.78 26.42 21.23
N MET A 100 11.89 26.23 20.50
CA MET A 100 12.68 25.01 20.55
C MET A 100 13.46 24.97 21.86
N VAL A 101 13.17 23.96 22.67
CA VAL A 101 13.86 23.69 23.94
C VAL A 101 15.11 22.87 23.68
N GLU A 102 14.98 21.81 22.89
CA GLU A 102 16.07 20.88 22.61
C GLU A 102 15.92 20.28 21.21
N ARG A 103 17.05 19.95 20.59
CA ARG A 103 17.11 19.18 19.34
C ARG A 103 18.05 18.00 19.52
N GLN A 104 17.61 16.84 19.09
CA GLN A 104 18.40 15.61 19.13
C GLN A 104 18.55 14.98 17.76
N THR A 105 19.72 14.39 17.53
CA THR A 105 20.07 13.65 16.33
C THR A 105 20.07 12.17 16.65
N ILE A 106 19.22 11.41 15.96
CA ILE A 106 18.78 10.09 16.38
C ILE A 106 19.05 9.08 15.27
N LEU A 107 19.50 7.89 15.63
CA LEU A 107 19.55 6.78 14.69
C LEU A 107 18.16 6.13 14.56
N PRO A 108 17.75 5.62 13.38
CA PRO A 108 16.37 5.20 13.06
C PRO A 108 15.73 4.11 13.95
N ILE A 109 16.50 3.53 14.88
CA ILE A 109 16.10 2.50 15.84
C ILE A 109 16.84 2.76 17.16
N ALA A 110 16.59 3.90 17.79
CA ALA A 110 17.23 4.26 19.05
C ALA A 110 16.20 4.51 20.17
N VAL A 111 16.54 4.03 21.37
CA VAL A 111 15.88 4.43 22.61
C VAL A 111 16.61 5.66 23.11
N ILE A 112 15.86 6.72 23.40
CA ILE A 112 16.45 7.99 23.81
C ILE A 112 16.08 8.32 25.24
N LEU A 113 17.12 8.73 25.97
CA LEU A 113 17.04 9.38 27.25
C LEU A 113 17.22 10.88 27.02
N THR A 114 16.13 11.65 27.10
CA THR A 114 16.21 13.11 27.17
C THR A 114 16.38 13.48 28.64
N CYS A 115 17.60 13.85 29.04
CA CYS A 115 17.91 14.30 30.41
C CYS A 115 17.61 15.80 30.55
N CYS A 116 17.13 16.21 31.72
CA CYS A 116 16.93 17.62 32.10
C CYS A 116 18.20 18.46 31.95
#